data_AF-A0A8C9FJ94-F1
#
_entry.id   AF-A0A8C9FJ94-F1
#
_cell.length_a   1.000
_cell.length_b   1.000
_cell.length_c   1.000
_cell.angle_alpha   90.00
_cell.angle_beta   90.00
_cell.angle_gamma   90.00
#
_symmetry.space_group_name_H-M   'P 1'
#
loop_
_entity.id
_entity.type
_entity.pdbx_description
1 polymer ?
#
loop_
_entity_poly.entity_id
_entity_poly.type
_entity_poly.pdbx_seq_one_letter_code
_entity_poly.pdbx_strand_id
1 'polypeptide(L)'
;MCFGTCTGPFCRRACESCLWPVGLCVFSHRNIHLFFVVFQETIRVNVMMLKSNEEFHRGQVVFNITYVNGQVYLNDFPMRSGVAHITCQTVILENASLDDIVEQQRMGTVSVRIMVHEWPLASSSDLQLIVIQEEVTEIDGRQVQQEEVTEIDILVKDLRVLRHSNYTVPLKESMLYSIPRDNDMLFTLPNLSGKGLFLRPHCNTAASYQVKKEIVGFL
;
A
#
# COMPACT_ATOMS: atom_id res chain seq x y z
N MET A 1 -18.88 20.63 -47.55
CA MET A 1 -18.07 19.44 -47.22
C MET A 1 -16.61 19.83 -47.25
N CYS A 2 -15.97 19.89 -46.08
CA CYS A 2 -14.51 19.86 -45.94
C CYS A 2 -14.22 18.69 -45.01
N PHE A 3 -13.54 17.66 -45.51
CA PHE A 3 -13.01 16.59 -44.66
C PHE A 3 -11.59 16.97 -44.27
N GLY A 4 -11.33 17.01 -42.96
CA GLY A 4 -10.00 17.16 -42.41
C GLY A 4 -10.01 16.80 -40.93
N THR A 5 -9.31 15.75 -40.56
CA THR A 5 -9.04 15.40 -39.16
C THR A 5 -7.79 16.14 -38.71
N CYS A 6 -7.94 17.14 -37.84
CA CYS A 6 -6.79 17.73 -37.14
C CYS A 6 -6.55 17.01 -35.82
N THR A 7 -5.41 16.34 -35.69
CA THR A 7 -4.94 15.75 -34.43
C THR A 7 -3.58 16.35 -34.08
N GLY A 8 -3.50 17.05 -32.95
CA GLY A 8 -2.25 17.60 -32.41
C GLY A 8 -2.43 18.94 -31.67
N PRO A 9 -1.46 19.35 -30.83
CA PRO A 9 -1.60 20.48 -29.91
C PRO A 9 -1.58 21.87 -30.59
N PHE A 10 -1.44 21.93 -31.91
CA PHE A 10 -1.46 23.18 -32.69
C PHE A 10 -2.87 23.66 -33.11
N CYS A 11 -3.94 22.96 -32.73
CA CYS A 11 -5.30 23.32 -33.14
C CYS A 11 -5.96 24.44 -32.31
N ARG A 12 -5.20 25.16 -31.46
CA ARG A 12 -5.74 26.27 -30.66
C ARG A 12 -5.87 27.60 -31.43
N ARG A 13 -5.27 27.72 -32.62
CA ARG A 13 -5.23 29.02 -33.35
C ARG A 13 -6.14 29.10 -34.59
N ALA A 14 -6.94 28.07 -34.87
CA ALA A 14 -7.81 28.03 -36.06
C ALA A 14 -9.31 28.26 -35.76
N CYS A 15 -9.68 28.54 -34.50
CA CYS A 15 -11.09 28.70 -34.09
C CYS A 15 -11.52 30.15 -33.79
N GLU A 16 -10.66 31.15 -33.99
CA GLU A 16 -11.01 32.55 -33.69
C GLU A 16 -11.59 33.34 -34.89
N SER A 17 -11.75 32.71 -36.07
CA SER A 17 -12.15 33.44 -37.29
C SER A 17 -13.55 33.14 -37.83
N CYS A 18 -14.37 32.31 -37.15
CA CYS A 18 -15.70 31.98 -37.62
C CYS A 18 -16.78 32.53 -36.67
N LEU A 19 -17.27 33.74 -36.96
CA LEU A 19 -18.63 34.14 -36.58
C LEU A 19 -19.63 33.18 -37.28
N TRP A 20 -20.82 32.98 -36.68
CA TRP A 20 -22.04 32.27 -37.15
C TRP A 20 -22.43 31.00 -36.32
N PRO A 21 -23.74 30.67 -36.21
CA PRO A 21 -24.49 30.73 -34.95
C PRO A 21 -24.63 29.39 -34.22
N VAL A 22 -25.05 29.51 -32.97
CA VAL A 22 -25.31 28.48 -31.96
C VAL A 22 -25.98 27.22 -32.55
N GLY A 23 -25.24 26.10 -32.63
CA GLY A 23 -25.80 24.85 -33.12
C GLY A 23 -24.79 23.70 -33.17
N LEU A 24 -24.77 22.89 -32.10
CA LEU A 24 -24.12 21.58 -31.99
C LEU A 24 -22.60 21.51 -32.25
N CYS A 25 -21.81 22.00 -31.28
CA CYS A 25 -20.57 21.31 -30.94
C CYS A 25 -20.93 20.12 -30.04
N VAL A 26 -21.13 18.94 -30.63
CA VAL A 26 -21.10 17.69 -29.84
C VAL A 26 -19.64 17.42 -29.53
N PHE A 27 -19.17 17.91 -28.39
CA PHE A 27 -17.94 17.38 -27.80
C PHE A 27 -18.24 15.94 -27.38
N SER A 28 -17.91 14.99 -28.24
CA SER A 28 -17.68 13.62 -27.81
C SER A 28 -16.41 13.64 -26.95
N HIS A 29 -16.57 14.00 -25.67
CA HIS A 29 -15.63 13.54 -24.66
C HIS A 29 -15.76 12.03 -24.64
N ARG A 30 -14.96 11.36 -25.48
CA ARG A 30 -14.61 9.97 -25.24
C ARG A 30 -14.10 9.95 -23.80
N ASN A 31 -14.89 9.31 -22.94
CA ASN A 31 -14.45 8.78 -21.67
C ASN A 31 -13.21 7.93 -21.99
N ILE A 32 -12.04 8.55 -21.91
CA ILE A 32 -10.80 7.83 -21.72
C ILE A 32 -10.94 7.35 -20.28
N HIS A 33 -11.51 6.16 -20.10
CA HIS A 33 -11.24 5.35 -18.94
C HIS A 33 -9.72 5.17 -18.95
N LEU A 34 -9.02 6.09 -18.28
CA LEU A 34 -7.65 5.88 -17.85
C LEU A 34 -7.78 4.67 -16.93
N PHE A 35 -7.54 3.47 -17.47
CA PHE A 35 -7.36 2.29 -16.65
C PHE A 35 -6.11 2.57 -15.85
N PHE A 36 -6.28 3.15 -14.66
CA PHE A 36 -5.25 3.21 -13.65
C PHE A 36 -4.85 1.76 -13.42
N VAL A 37 -3.64 1.40 -13.86
CA VAL A 37 -3.08 0.08 -13.56
C VAL A 37 -2.79 0.09 -12.07
N VAL A 38 -3.73 -0.43 -11.29
CA VAL A 38 -3.56 -0.69 -9.87
C VAL A 38 -2.89 -2.05 -9.78
N PHE A 39 -1.68 -2.10 -9.22
CA PHE A 39 -1.14 -3.35 -8.75
C PHE A 39 -1.78 -3.67 -7.40
N GLN A 40 -2.20 -4.92 -7.24
CA GLN A 40 -2.78 -5.41 -6.01
C GLN A 40 -2.29 -6.84 -5.78
N GLU A 41 -1.83 -7.11 -4.57
CA GLU A 41 -1.29 -8.39 -4.14
C GLU A 41 -1.84 -8.73 -2.76
N THR A 42 -2.29 -9.97 -2.56
CA THR A 42 -2.73 -10.44 -1.25
C THR A 42 -1.73 -11.46 -0.74
N ILE A 43 -0.99 -11.10 0.30
CA ILE A 43 0.00 -11.97 0.93
C ILE A 43 -0.57 -12.62 2.18
N ARG A 44 -0.10 -13.85 2.45
CA ARG A 44 -0.39 -14.59 3.67
C ARG A 44 0.91 -14.81 4.42
N VAL A 45 1.00 -14.20 5.58
CA VAL A 45 2.21 -14.17 6.40
C VAL A 45 2.11 -15.25 7.46
N ASN A 46 3.05 -16.20 7.44
CA ASN A 46 3.09 -17.26 8.43
C ASN A 46 3.69 -16.76 9.73
N VAL A 47 3.00 -17.00 10.84
CA VAL A 47 3.46 -16.63 12.18
C VAL A 47 3.30 -17.80 13.14
N MET A 48 4.18 -17.86 14.13
CA MET A 48 4.07 -18.74 15.28
C MET A 48 3.58 -17.93 16.48
N MET A 49 2.39 -18.29 16.96
CA MET A 49 1.71 -17.64 18.06
C MET A 49 1.84 -18.48 19.33
N LEU A 50 2.11 -17.86 20.49
CA LEU A 50 2.19 -18.56 21.77
C LEU A 50 0.81 -18.62 22.44
N LYS A 51 0.31 -19.83 22.73
CA LYS A 51 -0.89 -20.02 23.56
C LYS A 51 -0.55 -19.93 25.04
N SER A 52 -1.60 -19.79 25.85
CA SER A 52 -1.50 -19.77 27.32
C SER A 52 -0.96 -21.07 27.94
N ASN A 53 -0.92 -22.16 27.19
CA ASN A 53 -0.35 -23.46 27.59
C ASN A 53 1.12 -23.62 27.16
N GLU A 54 1.81 -22.54 26.76
CA GLU A 54 3.18 -22.54 26.25
C GLU A 54 3.37 -23.32 24.92
N GLU A 55 2.28 -23.69 24.26
CA GLU A 55 2.32 -24.35 22.97
C GLU A 55 2.33 -23.30 21.85
N PHE A 56 3.25 -23.47 20.89
CA PHE A 56 3.28 -22.68 19.67
C PHE A 56 2.28 -23.24 18.67
N HIS A 57 1.46 -22.37 18.11
CA HIS A 57 0.53 -22.73 17.03
C HIS A 57 0.76 -21.84 15.82
N ARG A 58 0.53 -22.41 14.65
CA ARG A 58 0.71 -21.72 13.38
C ARG A 58 -0.52 -20.87 13.08
N GLY A 59 -0.30 -19.60 12.80
CA GLY A 59 -1.28 -18.66 12.27
C GLY A 59 -0.84 -18.13 10.92
N GLN A 60 -1.80 -17.59 10.17
CA GLN A 60 -1.50 -16.74 9.03
C GLN A 60 -2.18 -15.38 9.20
N VAL A 61 -1.44 -14.32 8.90
CA VAL A 61 -2.00 -12.97 8.80
C VAL A 61 -2.16 -12.64 7.33
N VAL A 62 -3.33 -12.13 6.94
CA VAL A 62 -3.58 -11.73 5.56
C VAL A 62 -3.35 -10.23 5.44
N PHE A 63 -2.57 -9.82 4.43
CA PHE A 63 -2.40 -8.43 4.07
C PHE A 63 -2.70 -8.20 2.59
N ASN A 64 -3.28 -7.06 2.28
CA ASN A 64 -3.48 -6.58 0.93
C ASN A 64 -2.53 -5.42 0.66
N ILE A 65 -1.61 -5.61 -0.28
CA ILE A 65 -0.66 -4.59 -0.72
C ILE A 65 -1.15 -4.05 -2.05
N THR A 66 -1.31 -2.74 -2.14
CA THR A 66 -1.68 -2.07 -3.39
C THR A 66 -0.67 -1.01 -3.76
N TYR A 67 -0.49 -0.81 -5.07
CA TYR A 67 0.27 0.30 -5.62
C TYR A 67 -0.59 1.05 -6.63
N VAL A 68 -0.83 2.33 -6.36
CA VAL A 68 -1.60 3.21 -7.23
C VAL A 68 -1.04 4.62 -7.16
N ASN A 69 -0.85 5.25 -8.32
CA ASN A 69 -0.41 6.63 -8.46
C ASN A 69 0.87 6.97 -7.65
N GLY A 70 1.86 6.09 -7.63
CA GLY A 70 3.12 6.34 -6.90
C GLY A 70 3.07 6.01 -5.41
N GLN A 71 1.93 5.54 -4.89
CA GLN A 71 1.73 5.31 -3.47
C GLN A 71 1.49 3.83 -3.22
N VAL A 72 2.29 3.24 -2.32
CA VAL A 72 2.06 1.90 -1.77
C VAL A 72 1.06 1.99 -0.63
N TYR A 73 0.16 1.01 -0.52
CA TYR A 73 -0.73 0.86 0.61
C TYR A 73 -0.66 -0.56 1.18
N LEU A 74 -0.78 -0.67 2.50
CA LEU A 74 -0.97 -1.93 3.22
C LEU A 74 -2.35 -1.89 3.88
N ASN A 75 -3.28 -2.78 3.51
CA ASN A 75 -4.66 -2.77 4.01
C ASN A 75 -5.29 -1.37 3.98
N ASP A 76 -5.12 -0.65 2.88
CA ASP A 76 -5.57 0.74 2.66
C ASP A 76 -4.81 1.85 3.41
N PHE A 77 -3.77 1.51 4.20
CA PHE A 77 -2.89 2.50 4.84
C PHE A 77 -1.78 2.94 3.88
N PRO A 78 -1.61 4.25 3.60
CA PRO A 78 -0.55 4.74 2.72
C PRO A 78 0.82 4.63 3.39
N MET A 79 1.75 3.93 2.74
CA MET A 79 3.11 3.69 3.23
C MET A 79 4.11 4.66 2.61
N ARG A 80 4.95 5.27 3.45
CA ARG A 80 6.07 6.10 2.97
C ARG A 80 7.29 5.23 2.72
N SER A 81 8.21 5.73 1.90
CA SER A 81 9.55 5.15 1.80
C SER A 81 10.23 5.16 3.17
N GLY A 82 10.90 4.06 3.52
CA GLY A 82 11.45 3.76 4.83
C GLY A 82 10.73 2.60 5.53
N VAL A 83 10.92 2.49 6.84
CA VAL A 83 10.24 1.49 7.68
C VAL A 83 9.20 2.17 8.55
N ALA A 84 8.00 1.63 8.55
CA ALA A 84 6.91 2.03 9.42
C ALA A 84 6.49 0.86 10.31
N HIS A 85 6.19 1.16 11.56
CA HIS A 85 5.55 0.22 12.48
C HIS A 85 4.11 0.67 12.69
N ILE A 86 3.18 -0.15 12.25
CA ILE A 86 1.76 0.19 12.21
C ILE A 86 0.94 -0.86 12.97
N THR A 87 -0.15 -0.42 13.59
CA THR A 87 -1.16 -1.32 14.15
C THR A 87 -2.43 -1.21 13.33
N CYS A 88 -2.92 -2.34 12.82
CA CYS A 88 -4.13 -2.38 11.99
C CYS A 88 -5.03 -3.57 12.35
N GLN A 89 -6.30 -3.50 11.97
CA GLN A 89 -7.19 -4.67 12.03
C GLN A 89 -7.11 -5.43 10.71
N THR A 90 -6.88 -6.74 10.78
CA THR A 90 -6.85 -7.59 9.59
C THR A 90 -7.32 -9.02 9.88
N VAL A 91 -7.49 -9.79 8.81
CA VAL A 91 -7.88 -11.20 8.87
C VAL A 91 -6.71 -12.04 9.34
N ILE A 92 -6.97 -12.86 10.36
CA ILE A 92 -6.09 -13.88 10.89
C ILE A 92 -6.74 -15.23 10.59
N LEU A 93 -5.97 -16.13 9.99
CA LEU A 93 -6.34 -17.51 9.73
C LEU A 93 -5.65 -18.37 10.78
N GLU A 94 -6.43 -19.05 11.59
CA GLU A 94 -5.91 -20.01 12.57
C GLU A 94 -6.20 -21.42 12.09
N ASN A 95 -5.15 -22.24 12.06
CA ASN A 95 -5.33 -23.66 11.89
C ASN A 95 -5.86 -24.21 13.22
N ALA A 96 -7.13 -24.62 13.23
CA ALA A 96 -7.61 -25.59 14.21
C ALA A 96 -6.79 -26.89 14.02
N SER A 97 -6.73 -27.73 15.05
CA SER A 97 -5.87 -28.93 15.13
C SER A 97 -5.86 -29.81 13.88
N LEU A 98 -4.89 -30.73 13.77
CA LEU A 98 -4.66 -31.65 12.63
C LEU A 98 -5.92 -32.39 12.07
N ASP A 99 -7.03 -32.41 12.80
CA ASP A 99 -8.31 -33.03 12.40
C ASP A 99 -9.38 -32.03 11.86
N ASP A 100 -9.19 -30.72 12.01
CA ASP A 100 -10.18 -29.71 11.58
C ASP A 100 -9.81 -29.12 10.23
N ILE A 101 -10.56 -29.49 9.19
CA ILE A 101 -10.44 -29.02 7.80
C ILE A 101 -10.88 -27.54 7.65
N VAL A 102 -11.38 -26.92 8.73
CA VAL A 102 -11.94 -25.56 8.71
C VAL A 102 -10.93 -24.57 9.25
N GLU A 103 -10.29 -23.81 8.35
CA GLU A 103 -9.56 -22.59 8.70
C GLU A 103 -10.50 -21.64 9.45
N GLN A 104 -10.25 -21.41 10.73
CA GLN A 104 -11.02 -20.42 11.48
C GLN A 104 -10.51 -19.03 11.10
N GLN A 105 -11.35 -18.29 10.38
CA GLN A 105 -11.07 -16.91 10.00
C GLN A 105 -11.63 -15.98 11.08
N ARG A 106 -10.80 -15.08 11.58
CA ARG A 106 -11.24 -14.02 12.48
C ARG A 106 -10.57 -12.70 12.15
N MET A 107 -11.21 -11.60 12.52
CA MET A 107 -10.57 -10.29 12.53
C MET A 107 -9.78 -10.14 13.83
N GLY A 108 -8.57 -9.60 13.77
CA GLY A 108 -7.79 -9.27 14.97
C GLY A 108 -6.91 -8.05 14.76
N THR A 109 -6.34 -7.56 15.86
CA THR A 109 -5.45 -6.40 15.84
C THR A 109 -4.02 -6.87 15.67
N VAL A 110 -3.33 -6.41 14.64
CA VAL A 110 -1.98 -6.84 14.28
C VAL A 110 -1.05 -5.64 14.26
N SER A 111 0.09 -5.77 14.95
CA SER A 111 1.23 -4.85 14.83
C SER A 111 2.21 -5.41 13.82
N VAL A 112 2.56 -4.62 12.81
CA VAL A 112 3.40 -5.02 11.70
C VAL A 112 4.44 -3.94 11.40
N ARG A 113 5.69 -4.34 11.20
CA ARG A 113 6.73 -3.49 10.61
C ARG A 113 6.70 -3.71 9.11
N ILE A 114 6.65 -2.64 8.34
CA ILE A 114 6.66 -2.70 6.88
C ILE A 114 7.73 -1.75 6.36
N MET A 115 8.60 -2.29 5.52
CA MET A 115 9.59 -1.53 4.77
C MET A 115 9.04 -1.31 3.36
N VAL A 116 9.11 -0.06 2.88
CA VAL A 116 8.98 0.28 1.47
C VAL A 116 10.26 0.99 1.05
N HIS A 117 10.96 0.48 0.07
CA HIS A 117 12.18 1.10 -0.45
C HIS A 117 12.06 1.36 -1.94
N GLU A 118 12.38 2.58 -2.37
CA GLU A 118 12.32 3.00 -3.78
C GLU A 118 13.75 3.17 -4.32
N TRP A 119 14.19 2.23 -5.16
CA TRP A 119 15.51 2.24 -5.80
C TRP A 119 15.43 2.83 -7.21
N PRO A 120 15.98 4.03 -7.48
CA PRO A 120 16.10 4.52 -8.85
C PRO A 120 17.14 3.70 -9.61
N LEU A 121 16.73 3.04 -10.71
CA LEU A 121 17.63 2.13 -11.44
C LEU A 121 18.57 2.87 -12.41
N ALA A 122 18.20 4.07 -12.85
CA ALA A 122 19.09 4.95 -13.60
C ALA A 122 18.73 6.42 -13.35
N SER A 123 19.76 7.26 -13.16
CA SER A 123 19.63 8.66 -12.73
C SER A 123 18.90 9.57 -13.71
N SER A 124 18.72 9.14 -14.97
CA SER A 124 18.07 9.90 -16.04
C SER A 124 16.76 9.28 -16.53
N SER A 125 16.25 8.25 -15.86
CA SER A 125 15.01 7.57 -16.23
C SER A 125 14.02 7.56 -15.08
N ASP A 126 12.73 7.61 -15.40
CA ASP A 126 11.64 7.39 -14.43
C ASP A 126 11.45 5.90 -14.06
N LEU A 127 12.49 5.07 -14.27
CA LEU A 127 12.49 3.65 -13.96
C LEU A 127 12.94 3.44 -12.51
N GLN A 128 12.07 2.84 -11.70
CA GLN A 128 12.30 2.59 -10.29
C GLN A 128 11.91 1.17 -9.91
N LEU A 129 12.65 0.57 -8.99
CA LEU A 129 12.29 -0.68 -8.34
C LEU A 129 11.79 -0.37 -6.93
N ILE A 130 10.54 -0.71 -6.65
CA ILE A 130 9.96 -0.61 -5.31
C ILE A 130 10.07 -1.98 -4.66
N VAL A 131 10.71 -2.05 -3.49
CA VAL A 131 10.87 -3.26 -2.69
C VAL A 131 10.04 -3.12 -1.44
N ILE A 132 9.20 -4.11 -1.15
CA ILE A 132 8.31 -4.14 0.01
C ILE A 132 8.60 -5.40 0.83
N GLN A 133 8.81 -5.24 2.13
CA GLN A 133 9.00 -6.34 3.09
C GLN A 133 8.16 -6.07 4.34
N GLU A 134 7.71 -7.11 5.03
CA GLU A 134 6.93 -6.98 6.25
C GLU A 134 7.34 -7.97 7.36
N GLU A 135 7.11 -7.59 8.61
CA GLU A 135 7.32 -8.42 9.79
C GLU A 135 6.15 -8.19 10.75
N VAL A 136 5.32 -9.21 10.96
CA VAL A 136 4.32 -9.22 12.01
C VAL A 136 5.01 -9.40 13.36
N THR A 137 4.89 -8.40 14.22
CA THR A 137 5.52 -8.42 15.55
C THR A 137 4.54 -8.80 16.64
N GLU A 138 3.26 -8.43 16.51
CA GLU A 138 2.24 -8.73 17.52
C GLU A 138 0.87 -9.03 16.91
N ILE A 139 0.12 -9.90 17.59
CA ILE A 139 -1.28 -10.19 17.31
C ILE A 139 -2.06 -10.12 18.63
N ASP A 140 -3.11 -9.31 18.65
CA ASP A 140 -4.00 -9.06 19.80
C ASP A 140 -3.23 -8.73 21.10
N GLY A 141 -2.16 -7.94 20.96
CA GLY A 141 -1.28 -7.54 22.06
C GLY A 141 -0.32 -8.63 22.55
N ARG A 142 -0.20 -9.75 21.83
CA ARG A 142 0.76 -10.81 22.11
C ARG A 142 1.84 -10.85 21.04
N GLN A 143 3.10 -10.93 21.46
CA GLN A 143 4.23 -11.08 20.54
C GLN A 143 4.14 -12.42 19.80
N VAL A 144 4.52 -12.39 18.53
CA VAL A 144 4.57 -13.57 17.66
C VAL A 144 5.96 -13.73 17.07
N GLN A 145 6.25 -14.91 16.54
CA GLN A 145 7.51 -15.17 15.84
C GLN A 145 7.23 -15.39 14.36
N GLN A 146 7.96 -14.68 13.51
CA GLN A 146 7.94 -14.85 12.06
C GLN A 146 9.33 -15.30 11.62
N GLU A 147 9.40 -16.41 10.88
CA GLU A 147 10.68 -16.98 10.42
C GLU A 147 11.06 -16.49 9.03
N GLU A 148 10.06 -16.24 8.18
CA GLU A 148 10.20 -15.88 6.78
C GLU A 148 9.41 -14.60 6.50
N VAL A 149 9.95 -13.73 5.66
CA VAL A 149 9.27 -12.53 5.14
C VAL A 149 8.97 -12.70 3.66
N THR A 150 7.84 -12.14 3.24
CA THR A 150 7.54 -11.97 1.82
C THR A 150 8.17 -10.67 1.33
N GLU A 151 9.05 -10.77 0.33
CA GLU A 151 9.58 -9.64 -0.43
C GLU A 151 8.78 -9.48 -1.71
N ILE A 152 8.25 -8.28 -1.94
CA ILE A 152 7.54 -7.90 -3.16
C ILE A 152 8.36 -6.85 -3.88
N ASP A 153 8.74 -7.19 -5.11
CA ASP A 153 9.43 -6.31 -6.03
C ASP A 153 8.46 -5.79 -7.07
N ILE A 154 8.40 -4.48 -7.25
CA ILE A 154 7.56 -3.82 -8.25
C ILE A 154 8.45 -2.91 -9.11
N LEU A 155 8.65 -3.30 -10.36
CA LEU A 155 9.33 -2.48 -11.34
C LEU A 155 8.33 -1.50 -11.96
N VAL A 156 8.58 -0.21 -11.81
CA VAL A 156 7.68 0.87 -12.25
C VAL A 156 8.39 1.82 -13.21
N LYS A 157 7.66 2.30 -14.22
CA LYS A 157 8.06 3.42 -15.08
C LYS A 157 6.88 4.34 -15.34
N ASP A 158 7.06 5.66 -15.17
CA ASP A 158 5.99 6.65 -15.38
C ASP A 158 4.72 6.31 -14.57
N LEU A 159 4.89 5.86 -13.32
CA LEU A 159 3.83 5.36 -12.41
C LEU A 159 3.12 4.09 -12.89
N ARG A 160 3.55 3.47 -13.98
CA ARG A 160 3.01 2.22 -14.51
C ARG A 160 3.85 1.04 -14.05
N VAL A 161 3.19 0.01 -13.54
CA VAL A 161 3.85 -1.25 -13.19
C VAL A 161 4.23 -1.98 -14.48
N LEU A 162 5.52 -2.25 -14.65
CA LEU A 162 6.09 -3.01 -15.77
C LEU A 162 6.17 -4.49 -15.44
N ARG A 163 6.54 -4.82 -14.20
CA ARG A 163 6.70 -6.18 -13.70
C ARG A 163 6.56 -6.17 -12.19
N HIS A 164 6.12 -7.31 -11.64
CA HIS A 164 6.27 -7.58 -10.22
C HIS A 164 6.73 -9.02 -10.00
N SER A 165 7.25 -9.30 -8.81
CA SER A 165 7.62 -10.64 -8.36
C SER A 165 7.58 -10.70 -6.83
N ASN A 166 7.22 -11.88 -6.32
CA ASN A 166 7.17 -12.13 -4.89
C ASN A 166 8.11 -13.27 -4.55
N TYR A 167 8.91 -13.10 -3.51
CA TYR A 167 9.86 -14.10 -3.02
C TYR A 167 9.71 -14.25 -1.52
N THR A 168 10.02 -15.44 -1.03
CA THR A 168 10.13 -15.68 0.41
C THR A 168 11.60 -15.69 0.77
N VAL A 169 12.00 -14.93 1.78
CA VAL A 169 13.36 -14.91 2.30
C VAL A 169 13.34 -15.09 3.82
N PRO A 170 14.36 -15.73 4.43
CA PRO A 170 14.45 -15.79 5.88
C PRO A 170 14.45 -14.39 6.49
N LEU A 171 13.66 -14.16 7.54
CA LEU A 171 13.52 -12.83 8.15
C LEU A 171 14.88 -12.25 8.55
N LYS A 172 15.78 -13.09 9.10
CA LYS A 172 17.12 -12.68 9.53
C LYS A 172 18.04 -12.25 8.39
N GLU A 173 17.74 -12.63 7.15
CA GLU A 173 18.49 -12.28 5.94
C GLU A 173 17.86 -11.07 5.22
N SER A 174 16.69 -10.62 5.66
CA SER A 174 15.97 -9.51 5.05
C SER A 174 16.59 -8.14 5.37
N MET A 175 16.40 -7.20 4.46
CA MET A 175 16.79 -5.80 4.66
C MET A 175 16.01 -5.18 5.81
N LEU A 176 14.71 -5.49 5.96
CA LEU A 176 13.86 -5.04 7.05
C LEU A 176 14.45 -5.39 8.43
N TYR A 177 14.98 -6.61 8.59
CA TYR A 177 15.59 -7.04 9.86
C TYR A 177 16.90 -6.30 10.18
N SER A 178 17.63 -5.85 9.16
CA SER A 178 18.85 -5.05 9.34
C SER A 178 18.60 -3.62 9.82
N ILE A 179 17.36 -3.13 9.70
CA ILE A 179 16.99 -1.76 10.07
C ILE A 179 16.58 -1.71 11.56
N PRO A 180 17.26 -0.89 12.39
CA PRO A 180 16.95 -0.77 13.81
C PRO A 180 15.51 -0.29 14.08
N ARG A 181 14.82 -0.94 15.03
CA ARG A 181 13.41 -0.69 15.37
C ARG A 181 13.14 0.69 15.96
N ASP A 182 14.14 1.33 16.55
CA ASP A 182 14.07 2.69 17.12
C ASP A 182 13.89 3.77 16.04
N ASN A 183 14.19 3.46 14.79
CA ASN A 183 14.01 4.37 13.66
C ASN A 183 12.67 4.20 12.93
N ASP A 184 11.81 3.29 13.39
CA ASP A 184 10.53 3.03 12.74
C ASP A 184 9.59 4.23 12.87
N MET A 185 8.95 4.61 11.76
CA MET A 185 7.85 5.57 11.81
C MET A 185 6.62 4.92 12.45
N LEU A 186 6.19 5.39 13.62
CA LEU A 186 5.02 4.87 14.31
C LEU A 186 3.72 5.41 13.70
N PHE A 187 2.82 4.52 13.29
CA PHE A 187 1.44 4.86 12.94
C PHE A 187 0.46 4.10 13.82
N THR A 188 -0.26 4.85 14.65
CA THR A 188 -1.41 4.33 15.41
C THR A 188 -2.67 5.02 14.94
N LEU A 189 -3.68 4.24 14.59
CA LEU A 189 -5.01 4.79 14.31
C LEU A 189 -5.61 5.33 15.61
N PRO A 190 -6.23 6.52 15.61
CA PRO A 190 -7.12 6.89 16.70
C PRO A 190 -8.26 5.86 16.74
N ASN A 191 -8.40 5.19 17.88
CA ASN A 191 -9.38 4.13 18.17
C ASN A 191 -10.73 4.34 17.44
N LEU A 192 -11.09 3.40 16.55
CA LEU A 192 -12.45 3.26 16.00
C LEU A 192 -13.40 2.59 17.02
N SER A 193 -13.36 3.02 18.29
CA SER A 193 -14.30 2.58 19.32
C SER A 193 -15.50 3.53 19.32
N GLY A 194 -16.62 3.03 18.80
CA GLY A 194 -17.79 3.83 18.43
C GLY A 194 -18.45 4.60 19.57
N LYS A 195 -18.61 5.91 19.35
CA LYS A 195 -19.88 6.61 19.59
C LYS A 195 -20.16 7.56 18.43
N GLY A 196 -21.13 7.14 17.61
CA GLY A 196 -21.96 7.92 16.70
C GLY A 196 -21.37 9.15 16.02
N LEU A 197 -20.88 8.97 14.79
CA LEU A 197 -20.99 9.99 13.74
C LEU A 197 -21.29 9.25 12.43
N PHE A 198 -22.56 9.27 12.06
CA PHE A 198 -23.03 8.90 10.73
C PHE A 198 -22.47 9.93 9.75
N LEU A 199 -21.30 9.67 9.16
CA LEU A 199 -20.81 10.42 8.03
C LEU A 199 -20.61 9.46 6.86
N ARG A 200 -21.47 9.66 5.86
CA ARG A 200 -21.43 9.07 4.52
C ARG A 200 -20.04 9.24 3.87
N PRO A 201 -19.68 8.41 2.88
CA PRO A 201 -18.38 8.49 2.23
C PRO A 201 -18.31 9.75 1.36
N HIS A 202 -17.58 10.74 1.84
CA HIS A 202 -17.04 11.79 1.01
C HIS A 202 -15.60 12.04 1.48
N CYS A 203 -14.67 11.47 0.72
CA CYS A 203 -13.30 11.93 0.68
C CYS A 203 -13.34 13.42 0.39
N ASN A 204 -13.02 14.24 1.39
CA ASN A 204 -12.64 15.66 1.33
C ASN A 204 -12.38 16.09 2.78
N THR A 205 -11.12 16.10 3.23
CA THR A 205 -10.50 17.17 4.04
C THR A 205 -9.05 16.78 4.28
N ALA A 206 -8.14 17.70 3.98
CA ALA A 206 -6.72 17.62 4.27
C ALA A 206 -6.49 17.37 5.78
N ALA A 207 -6.13 16.15 6.15
CA ALA A 207 -5.57 15.87 7.45
C ALA A 207 -4.10 16.30 7.42
N SER A 208 -3.79 17.45 8.02
CA SER A 208 -2.41 17.85 8.30
C SER A 208 -1.84 16.91 9.37
N TYR A 209 -0.97 15.99 8.99
CA TYR A 209 -0.27 15.11 9.94
C TYR A 209 0.85 15.90 10.62
N GLN A 210 0.77 16.04 11.95
CA GLN A 210 1.83 16.64 12.76
C GLN A 210 2.92 15.61 13.02
N VAL A 211 4.05 15.74 12.33
CA VAL A 211 5.30 15.04 12.65
C VAL A 211 5.99 15.85 13.75
N LYS A 212 6.13 15.28 14.96
CA LYS A 212 7.02 15.86 15.98
C LYS A 212 8.46 15.71 15.47
N LYS A 213 9.08 16.81 15.06
CA LYS A 213 10.54 16.91 14.93
C LYS A 213 11.13 17.06 16.33
N GLU A 214 11.82 16.04 16.83
CA GLU A 214 12.83 16.25 17.86
C GLU A 214 14.09 16.79 17.19
N ILE A 215 14.47 18.01 17.56
CA ILE A 215 15.74 18.62 17.20
C ILE A 215 16.74 18.14 18.24
N VAL A 216 17.59 17.18 17.89
CA VAL A 216 18.82 16.90 18.66
C VAL A 216 19.86 17.93 18.22
N GLY A 217 20.06 18.95 19.05
CA GLY A 217 21.16 19.90 18.90
C GLY A 217 22.47 19.22 19.28
N PHE A 218 23.40 19.10 18.32
CA PHE A 218 24.80 18.88 18.62
C PHE A 218 25.42 20.22 19.04
N LEU A 219 25.96 20.25 20.27
CA LEU A 219 26.96 21.22 20.72
C LEU A 219 28.35 20.67 20.42
#